data_AF-A0A3B3ZND9-F1
#
_entry.id   AF-A0A3B3ZND9-F1
#
_cell.length_a   1.000
_cell.length_b   1.000
_cell.length_c   1.000
_cell.angle_alpha   90.00
_cell.angle_beta   90.00
_cell.angle_gamma   90.00
#
_symmetry.space_group_name_H-M   'P 1'
#
loop_
_entity.id
_entity.type
_entity.pdbx_description
1 polymer ?
#
loop_
_entity_poly.entity_id
_entity_poly.type
_entity_poly.pdbx_seq_one_letter_code
_entity_poly.pdbx_strand_id
1 'polypeptide(L)'
;MSAESPEYSPFFAVMGASAAMVFSALGAAYGTAKSGTGIAAMSVMRPELIMKSIIPVVMAGIIAIYGLVVAVLIANNISEKVSLYRSFLHLGAGLSVGLSGLAAGFAIGIVGDAGVRGTKLCCFGESFRLTVVKCVSYILYITKDVIITRS
;
A
#
# COMPACT_ATOMS: atom_id res chain seq x y z
N MET A 1 -38.65 7.19 5.69
CA MET A 1 -37.43 8.00 5.50
C MET A 1 -36.69 8.04 6.82
N SER A 2 -35.91 7.01 7.14
CA SER A 2 -35.16 6.98 8.41
C SER A 2 -33.99 7.95 8.30
N ALA A 3 -33.85 8.85 9.27
CA ALA A 3 -32.85 9.92 9.31
C ALA A 3 -31.37 9.46 9.35
N GLU A 4 -31.11 8.17 9.17
CA GLU A 4 -29.83 7.50 9.40
C GLU A 4 -29.09 7.12 8.10
N SER A 5 -29.75 7.24 6.94
CA SER A 5 -29.16 6.97 5.62
C SER A 5 -29.41 8.14 4.66
N PRO A 6 -28.71 9.27 4.83
CA PRO A 6 -28.77 10.36 3.86
C PRO A 6 -28.09 9.96 2.54
N GLU A 7 -28.55 10.55 1.43
CA GLU A 7 -28.05 10.33 0.05
C GLU A 7 -26.53 10.52 -0.11
N TYR A 8 -25.88 11.28 0.79
CA TYR A 8 -24.43 11.49 0.78
C TYR A 8 -23.62 10.38 1.47
N SER A 9 -24.27 9.34 2.00
CA SER A 9 -23.58 8.21 2.64
C SER A 9 -22.50 7.57 1.75
N PRO A 10 -22.73 7.21 0.47
CA PRO A 10 -21.70 6.57 -0.36
C PRO A 10 -20.50 7.46 -0.70
N PHE A 11 -20.63 8.79 -0.61
CA PHE A 11 -19.54 9.73 -0.94
C PHE A 11 -18.28 9.48 -0.09
N PHE A 12 -18.46 9.26 1.22
CA PHE A 12 -17.34 8.99 2.12
C PHE A 12 -16.69 7.62 1.87
N ALA A 13 -17.46 6.62 1.42
CA ALA A 13 -16.92 5.31 1.10
C ALA A 13 -16.02 5.35 -0.16
N VAL A 14 -16.46 6.07 -1.20
CA VAL A 14 -15.68 6.25 -2.44
C VAL A 14 -14.42 7.08 -2.18
N MET A 15 -14.51 8.10 -1.32
CA MET A 15 -13.34 8.88 -0.89
C MET A 15 -12.31 8.01 -0.14
N GLY A 16 -12.75 7.03 0.64
CA GLY A 16 -11.86 6.04 1.27
C GLY A 16 -11.14 5.17 0.25
N ALA A 17 -11.85 4.67 -0.76
CA ALA A 17 -11.28 3.86 -1.83
C ALA A 17 -10.26 4.64 -2.68
N SER A 18 -10.54 5.91 -3.01
CA SER A 18 -9.62 6.76 -3.77
C SER A 18 -8.38 7.12 -2.95
N ALA A 19 -8.54 7.47 -1.66
CA ALA A 19 -7.42 7.76 -0.78
C ALA A 19 -6.48 6.56 -0.60
N ALA A 20 -7.03 5.34 -0.48
CA ALA A 20 -6.24 4.12 -0.39
C ALA A 20 -5.34 3.91 -1.63
N MET A 21 -5.89 4.11 -2.83
CA MET A 21 -5.13 3.98 -4.08
C MET A 21 -4.08 5.08 -4.23
N VAL A 22 -4.45 6.34 -4.04
CA VAL A 22 -3.54 7.48 -4.29
C VAL A 22 -2.33 7.42 -3.36
N PHE A 23 -2.53 7.20 -2.06
CA PHE A 23 -1.41 7.14 -1.12
C PHE A 23 -0.53 5.90 -1.32
N SER A 24 -1.11 4.74 -1.66
CA SER A 24 -0.34 3.53 -1.97
C SER A 24 0.46 3.69 -3.26
N ALA A 25 -0.13 4.32 -4.28
CA ALA A 25 0.54 4.59 -5.56
C ALA A 25 1.70 5.59 -5.38
N LEU A 26 1.51 6.64 -4.57
CA LEU A 26 2.58 7.58 -4.22
C LEU A 26 3.74 6.88 -3.49
N GLY A 27 3.43 5.99 -2.53
CA GLY A 27 4.45 5.22 -1.82
C GLY A 27 5.26 4.31 -2.74
N ALA A 28 4.58 3.58 -3.64
CA ALA A 28 5.22 2.72 -4.62
C ALA A 28 6.05 3.51 -5.64
N ALA A 29 5.54 4.65 -6.11
CA ALA A 29 6.23 5.54 -7.03
C ALA A 29 7.52 6.10 -6.40
N TYR A 30 7.46 6.59 -5.16
CA TYR A 30 8.63 7.11 -4.47
C TYR A 30 9.67 6.02 -4.19
N GLY A 31 9.24 4.85 -3.72
CA GLY A 31 10.11 3.70 -3.48
C GLY A 31 10.86 3.25 -4.75
N THR A 32 10.15 3.25 -5.88
CA THR A 32 10.70 2.93 -7.20
C THR A 32 11.64 4.03 -7.70
N ALA A 33 11.28 5.30 -7.55
CA ALA A 33 12.11 6.41 -8.01
C ALA A 33 13.47 6.44 -7.31
N LYS A 34 13.50 6.35 -5.97
CA LYS A 34 14.76 6.33 -5.21
C LYS A 34 15.60 5.09 -5.51
N SER A 35 14.99 3.90 -5.49
CA SER A 35 15.72 2.65 -5.78
C SER A 35 16.22 2.60 -7.23
N GLY A 36 15.43 3.08 -8.18
CA GLY A 36 15.78 3.13 -9.60
C GLY A 36 16.99 4.01 -9.91
N THR A 37 17.12 5.16 -9.24
CA THR A 37 18.31 6.01 -9.40
C THR A 37 19.59 5.33 -8.91
N GLY A 38 19.52 4.58 -7.81
CA GLY A 38 20.66 3.79 -7.31
C GLY A 38 21.04 2.64 -8.27
N ILE A 39 20.06 1.96 -8.84
CA ILE A 39 20.29 0.88 -9.81
C ILE A 39 20.95 1.43 -11.08
N ALA A 40 20.48 2.56 -11.60
CA ALA A 40 21.05 3.20 -12.79
C ALA A 40 22.51 3.63 -12.58
N ALA A 41 22.86 4.10 -11.38
CA ALA A 41 24.24 4.44 -11.04
C ALA A 41 25.15 3.20 -10.94
N MET A 42 24.62 2.06 -10.46
CA MET A 42 25.38 0.81 -10.35
C MET A 42 25.47 0.05 -11.68
N SER A 43 24.48 0.19 -12.57
CA SER A 43 24.44 -0.54 -13.84
C SER A 43 25.59 -0.17 -14.79
N VAL A 44 26.15 1.03 -14.67
CA VAL A 44 27.31 1.48 -15.47
C VAL A 44 28.64 0.95 -14.95
N MET A 45 28.76 0.66 -13.64
CA MET A 45 30.02 0.24 -13.02
C MET A 45 30.18 -1.29 -12.97
N ARG A 46 29.11 -2.03 -12.66
CA ARG A 46 29.12 -3.50 -12.49
C ARG A 46 27.76 -4.09 -12.90
N PRO A 47 27.55 -4.41 -14.19
CA PRO A 47 26.25 -4.87 -14.69
C PRO A 47 25.83 -6.27 -14.19
N GLU A 48 26.79 -7.10 -13.76
CA GLU A 48 26.55 -8.44 -13.21
C GLU A 48 25.68 -8.42 -11.92
N LEU A 49 25.64 -7.29 -11.20
CA LEU A 49 24.90 -7.14 -9.95
C LEU A 49 23.47 -6.58 -10.15
N ILE A 50 23.06 -6.26 -11.38
CA ILE A 50 21.75 -5.67 -11.69
C ILE A 50 20.62 -6.64 -11.33
N MET A 51 20.76 -7.92 -11.64
CA MET A 51 19.72 -8.95 -11.41
C MET A 51 19.29 -9.04 -9.95
N LYS A 52 20.22 -8.85 -9.00
CA LYS A 52 19.88 -8.87 -7.56
C LYS A 52 19.32 -7.52 -7.09
N SER A 53 19.69 -6.43 -7.75
CA SER A 53 19.32 -5.06 -7.37
C SER A 53 17.88 -4.68 -7.77
N ILE A 54 17.18 -5.53 -8.53
CA ILE A 54 15.79 -5.28 -8.96
C ILE A 54 14.75 -5.64 -7.88
N ILE A 55 15.13 -6.46 -6.90
CA ILE A 55 14.26 -6.95 -5.83
C ILE A 55 13.56 -5.80 -5.06
N PRO A 56 14.24 -4.70 -4.65
CA PRO A 56 13.60 -3.58 -3.96
C PRO A 56 12.52 -2.88 -4.80
N VAL A 57 12.71 -2.81 -6.12
CA VAL A 57 11.74 -2.19 -7.04
C VAL A 57 10.46 -3.03 -7.12
N VAL A 58 10.62 -4.35 -7.28
CA VAL A 58 9.47 -5.27 -7.31
C VAL A 58 8.69 -5.18 -5.99
N MET A 59 9.40 -5.10 -4.86
CA MET A 59 8.74 -5.03 -3.56
C MET A 59 8.00 -3.71 -3.30
N ALA A 60 8.50 -2.59 -3.82
CA ALA A 60 7.75 -1.32 -3.80
C ALA A 60 6.46 -1.43 -4.63
N GLY A 61 6.48 -2.20 -5.73
CA GLY A 61 5.31 -2.44 -6.58
C GLY A 61 4.17 -3.20 -5.90
N ILE A 62 4.48 -4.16 -5.01
CA ILE A 62 3.46 -4.97 -4.32
C ILE A 62 2.58 -4.09 -3.40
N ILE A 63 3.13 -3.00 -2.86
CA ILE A 63 2.38 -2.04 -2.02
C ILE A 63 1.21 -1.40 -2.80
N ALA A 64 1.41 -1.06 -4.07
CA ALA A 64 0.35 -0.50 -4.90
C ALA A 64 -0.79 -1.51 -5.14
N ILE A 65 -0.45 -2.79 -5.28
CA ILE A 65 -1.43 -3.87 -5.46
C ILE A 65 -2.29 -4.01 -4.19
N TYR A 66 -1.73 -3.86 -2.99
CA TYR A 66 -2.51 -3.87 -1.76
C TYR A 66 -3.55 -2.75 -1.70
N GLY A 67 -3.18 -1.52 -2.12
CA GLY A 67 -4.13 -0.41 -2.22
C GLY A 67 -5.25 -0.64 -3.23
N LEU A 68 -4.92 -1.26 -4.38
CA LEU A 68 -5.89 -1.63 -5.41
C LEU A 68 -6.89 -2.67 -4.91
N VAL A 69 -6.42 -3.74 -4.26
CA VAL A 69 -7.29 -4.81 -3.74
C VAL A 69 -8.28 -4.25 -2.72
N VAL A 70 -7.84 -3.36 -1.82
CA VAL A 70 -8.73 -2.72 -0.84
C VAL A 70 -9.78 -1.84 -1.52
N ALA A 71 -9.42 -1.06 -2.53
CA ALA A 71 -10.38 -0.25 -3.28
C ALA A 71 -11.45 -1.11 -3.98
N VAL A 72 -11.06 -2.24 -4.58
CA VAL A 72 -12.00 -3.18 -5.22
C VAL A 72 -12.93 -3.86 -4.20
N LEU A 73 -12.44 -4.18 -3.00
CA LEU A 73 -13.28 -4.74 -1.93
C LEU A 73 -14.32 -3.74 -1.41
N ILE A 74 -13.94 -2.46 -1.29
CA ILE A 74 -14.88 -1.39 -0.91
C ILE A 74 -15.93 -1.21 -2.02
N ALA A 75 -15.51 -1.15 -3.29
CA ALA A 75 -16.44 -1.00 -4.42
C ALA A 75 -17.48 -2.13 -4.50
N ASN A 76 -17.09 -3.38 -4.21
CA ASN A 76 -18.00 -4.52 -4.20
C ASN A 76 -18.98 -4.53 -3.00
N ASN A 77 -18.69 -3.81 -1.91
CA ASN A 77 -19.54 -3.78 -0.70
C ASN A 77 -20.48 -2.57 -0.64
N ILE A 78 -20.46 -1.68 -1.63
CA ILE A 78 -21.40 -0.56 -1.71
C ILE A 78 -22.75 -1.09 -2.21
N SER A 79 -23.72 -1.20 -1.29
CA SER A 79 -25.12 -1.54 -1.60
C SER A 79 -26.02 -0.32 -1.39
N GLU A 80 -27.22 -0.31 -1.98
CA GLU A 80 -28.16 0.84 -1.97
C GLU A 80 -28.63 1.28 -0.57
N LYS A 81 -28.32 0.53 0.50
CA LYS A 81 -28.66 0.85 1.90
C LYS A 81 -27.43 0.93 2.81
N VAL A 82 -26.40 1.68 2.41
CA VAL A 82 -25.24 1.95 3.28
C VAL A 82 -25.61 3.00 4.34
N SER A 83 -25.57 2.61 5.62
CA SER A 83 -25.67 3.53 6.76
C SER A 83 -24.44 4.44 6.84
N LEU A 84 -24.63 5.68 7.30
CA LEU A 84 -23.56 6.67 7.53
C LEU A 84 -22.34 6.11 8.28
N TYR A 85 -22.60 5.26 9.28
CA TYR A 85 -21.56 4.61 10.07
C TYR A 85 -20.66 3.68 9.24
N ARG A 86 -21.23 2.92 8.31
CA ARG A 86 -20.47 2.03 7.41
C ARG A 86 -19.59 2.85 6.45
N SER A 87 -20.06 3.99 5.97
CA SER A 87 -19.26 4.85 5.09
C SER A 87 -18.04 5.46 5.78
N PHE A 88 -18.17 5.90 7.03
CA PHE A 88 -17.01 6.37 7.81
C PHE A 88 -16.03 5.25 8.14
N LEU A 89 -16.51 4.02 8.35
CA LEU A 89 -15.63 2.85 8.49
C LEU A 89 -14.81 2.59 7.22
N HIS A 90 -15.43 2.67 6.02
CA HIS A 90 -14.72 2.52 4.75
C HIS A 90 -13.70 3.64 4.50
N LEU A 91 -14.03 4.88 4.89
CA LEU A 91 -13.10 6.01 4.86
C LEU A 91 -11.87 5.74 5.74
N GLY A 92 -12.07 5.32 6.99
CA GLY A 92 -10.99 5.01 7.93
C GLY A 92 -10.14 3.80 7.51
N ALA A 93 -10.79 2.75 6.98
CA ALA A 93 -10.10 1.60 6.42
C ALA A 93 -9.20 1.99 5.24
N GLY A 94 -9.71 2.81 4.30
CA GLY A 94 -8.93 3.27 3.16
C GLY A 94 -7.73 4.15 3.56
N LEU A 95 -7.93 5.09 4.48
CA LEU A 95 -6.87 5.99 4.95
C LEU A 95 -5.76 5.25 5.73
N SER A 96 -6.13 4.32 6.60
CA SER A 96 -5.15 3.54 7.38
C SER A 96 -4.25 2.69 6.47
N VAL A 97 -4.82 2.02 5.46
CA VAL A 97 -4.06 1.25 4.46
C VAL A 97 -3.16 2.16 3.64
N GLY A 98 -3.73 3.26 3.11
CA GLY A 98 -3.01 4.19 2.24
C GLY A 98 -1.81 4.85 2.92
N LEU A 99 -1.97 5.37 4.14
CA LEU A 99 -0.88 6.01 4.89
C LEU A 99 0.21 5.02 5.31
N SER A 100 -0.19 3.80 5.69
CA SER A 100 0.76 2.72 5.99
C SER A 100 1.58 2.33 4.76
N GLY A 101 0.93 2.24 3.59
CA GLY A 101 1.57 1.96 2.31
C GLY A 101 2.54 3.06 1.87
N LEU A 102 2.17 4.33 2.10
CA LEU A 102 3.04 5.47 1.85
C LEU A 102 4.31 5.42 2.72
N ALA A 103 4.15 5.21 4.03
CA ALA A 103 5.28 5.12 4.96
C ALA A 103 6.21 3.95 4.64
N ALA A 104 5.65 2.78 4.31
CA ALA A 104 6.41 1.62 3.87
C ALA A 104 7.17 1.91 2.57
N GLY A 105 6.53 2.52 1.57
CA GLY A 105 7.16 2.90 0.30
C GLY A 105 8.34 3.88 0.47
N PHE A 106 8.21 4.85 1.37
CA PHE A 106 9.30 5.76 1.73
C PHE A 106 10.49 5.03 2.37
N ALA A 107 10.23 4.16 3.35
CA ALA A 107 11.29 3.38 4.00
C ALA A 107 12.03 2.48 3.00
N ILE A 108 11.29 1.81 2.10
CA ILE A 108 11.85 0.96 1.05
C ILE A 108 12.71 1.77 0.08
N GLY A 109 12.28 2.97 -0.32
CA GLY A 109 13.05 3.82 -1.22
C GLY A 109 14.41 4.22 -0.64
N ILE A 110 14.46 4.60 0.64
CA ILE A 110 15.71 5.00 1.30
C ILE A 110 16.63 3.78 1.54
N VAL A 111 16.07 2.67 2.02
CA VAL A 111 16.83 1.42 2.22
C VAL A 111 17.29 0.82 0.88
N GLY A 112 16.51 1.01 -0.19
CA GLY A 112 16.85 0.61 -1.56
C GLY A 112 18.04 1.38 -2.10
N ASP A 113 18.03 2.71 -2.05
CA ASP A 113 19.18 3.53 -2.50
C ASP A 113 20.44 3.24 -1.67
N ALA A 114 20.33 3.07 -0.35
CA ALA A 114 21.45 2.69 0.51
C ALA A 114 21.96 1.25 0.24
N GLY A 115 21.06 0.29 0.01
CA GLY A 115 21.39 -1.11 -0.24
C GLY A 115 22.13 -1.32 -1.56
N VAL A 116 21.74 -0.57 -2.59
CA VAL A 116 22.37 -0.62 -3.93
C VAL A 116 23.77 -0.01 -3.88
N ARG A 117 24.00 1.04 -3.09
CA ARG A 117 25.33 1.67 -2.90
C ARG A 117 26.24 0.88 -1.95
N GLY A 118 25.68 0.13 -0.99
CA GLY A 118 26.43 -0.49 0.11
C GLY A 118 26.78 -1.98 -0.04
N THR A 119 26.53 -2.63 -1.17
CA THR A 119 26.84 -4.06 -1.45
C THR A 119 26.44 -5.06 -0.33
N LYS A 120 25.41 -4.76 0.48
CA LYS A 120 24.86 -5.64 1.54
C LYS A 120 23.49 -6.23 1.17
N LEU A 121 23.30 -6.59 -0.09
CA LEU A 121 22.05 -7.24 -0.55
C LEU A 121 21.70 -8.53 0.23
N CYS A 122 22.67 -9.17 0.88
CA CYS A 122 22.44 -10.41 1.64
C CYS A 122 21.61 -10.20 2.95
N CYS A 123 21.62 -9.02 3.58
CA CYS A 123 20.81 -8.74 4.77
C CYS A 123 19.39 -8.21 4.47
N PHE A 124 19.04 -8.03 3.18
CA PHE A 124 17.74 -7.48 2.79
C PHE A 124 16.58 -8.47 3.06
N GLY A 125 16.86 -9.77 3.16
CA GLY A 125 15.84 -10.81 3.28
C GLY A 125 15.08 -10.84 4.61
N GLU A 126 15.72 -10.59 5.76
CA GLU A 126 15.10 -10.77 7.08
C GLU A 126 14.32 -9.55 7.60
N SER A 127 14.85 -8.32 7.44
CA SER A 127 14.13 -7.11 7.90
C SER A 127 12.93 -6.75 7.02
N PHE A 128 12.96 -7.16 5.75
CA PHE A 128 11.93 -6.84 4.76
C PHE A 128 10.71 -7.76 4.84
N ARG A 129 10.93 -9.04 5.13
CA ARG A 129 9.85 -10.03 5.30
C ARG A 129 8.99 -9.72 6.54
N LEU A 130 9.55 -9.12 7.58
CA LEU A 130 8.82 -8.78 8.81
C LEU A 130 7.98 -7.51 8.67
N THR A 131 8.47 -6.46 7.98
CA THR A 131 7.75 -5.17 7.91
C THR A 131 6.58 -5.21 6.94
N VAL A 132 6.79 -5.78 5.74
CA VAL A 132 5.71 -5.86 4.73
C VAL A 132 4.68 -6.91 5.14
N VAL A 133 5.10 -8.10 5.62
CA VAL A 133 4.15 -9.16 5.99
C VAL A 133 3.37 -8.82 7.27
N LYS A 134 3.97 -8.19 8.29
CA LYS A 134 3.19 -7.85 9.50
C LYS A 134 2.26 -6.66 9.30
N CYS A 135 2.67 -5.58 8.63
CA CYS A 135 1.76 -4.47 8.35
C CYS A 135 0.61 -4.90 7.41
N VAL A 136 0.90 -5.74 6.41
CA VAL A 136 -0.12 -6.23 5.45
C VAL A 136 -1.03 -7.29 6.07
N SER A 137 -0.50 -8.24 6.86
CA SER A 137 -1.35 -9.20 7.58
C SER A 137 -2.27 -8.50 8.57
N TYR A 138 -1.83 -7.42 9.22
CA TYR A 138 -2.68 -6.64 10.13
C TYR A 138 -3.75 -5.83 9.38
N ILE A 139 -3.42 -5.23 8.22
CA ILE A 139 -4.35 -4.51 7.35
C ILE A 139 -5.40 -5.43 6.71
N LEU A 140 -5.01 -6.62 6.25
CA LEU A 140 -5.94 -7.58 5.66
C LEU A 140 -6.83 -8.22 6.72
N TYR A 141 -6.32 -8.41 7.95
CA TYR A 141 -7.13 -8.87 9.09
C TYR A 141 -8.18 -7.82 9.45
N ILE A 142 -7.79 -6.54 9.60
CA ILE A 142 -8.73 -5.43 9.86
C ILE A 142 -9.76 -5.26 8.74
N THR A 143 -9.35 -5.31 7.46
CA THR A 143 -10.29 -5.16 6.34
C THR A 143 -11.24 -6.35 6.24
N LYS A 144 -10.78 -7.58 6.53
CA LYS A 144 -11.66 -8.76 6.61
C LYS A 144 -12.63 -8.67 7.79
N ASP A 145 -12.19 -8.25 8.97
CA ASP A 145 -13.07 -8.11 10.14
C ASP A 145 -14.06 -6.93 10.01
N VAL A 146 -13.65 -5.80 9.41
CA VAL A 146 -14.52 -4.62 9.27
C VAL A 146 -15.51 -4.75 8.11
N ILE A 147 -15.12 -5.38 6.99
CA ILE A 147 -15.96 -5.47 5.78
C ILE A 147 -16.77 -6.78 5.70
N ILE A 148 -16.21 -7.93 6.12
CA ILE A 148 -16.86 -9.25 5.96
C ILE A 148 -17.61 -9.69 7.22
N THR A 149 -17.08 -9.50 8.43
CA THR A 149 -17.76 -9.93 9.68
C THR A 149 -18.94 -9.02 10.07
N ARG A 150 -18.97 -7.77 9.60
CA ARG A 150 -20.07 -6.81 9.85
C ARG A 150 -20.98 -6.56 8.64
N SER A 151 -20.97 -7.45 7.63
CA SER A 151 -21.91 -7.40 6.49
C SER A 151 -23.31 -7.84 6.90
#